data_AF-A0A3A2Z0N1-F1
#
_entry.id   AF-A0A3A2Z0N1-F1
#
_cell.length_a   1.000
_cell.length_b   1.000
_cell.length_c   1.000
_cell.angle_alpha   90.00
_cell.angle_beta   90.00
_cell.angle_gamma   90.00
#
_symmetry.space_group_name_H-M   'P 1'
#
loop_
_entity.id
_entity.type
_entity.pdbx_description
1 polymer ?
#
loop_
_entity_poly.entity_id
_entity_poly.type
_entity_poly.pdbx_seq_one_letter_code
_entity_poly.pdbx_strand_id
1 'polypeptide(L)' 'GLTATGHVDFEELWSVLASSLREIHTKNASTLSFEELYRNAYRMVLMTREEELYDRVKQLEQDWLCDEVQKR' A
#
# COMPACT_ATOMS: atom_id res chain seq x y z
N GLY A 1 -30.49 8.20 -1.94
CA GLY A 1 -30.00 6.83 -1.66
C GLY A 1 -28.60 6.72 -2.22
N LEU A 2 -27.67 6.16 -1.44
CA LEU A 2 -26.23 6.20 -1.62
C LEU A 2 -25.77 5.75 -3.02
N THR A 3 -25.42 6.69 -3.89
CA THR A 3 -24.71 6.44 -5.16
C THR A 3 -23.70 7.57 -5.39
N ALA A 4 -22.77 7.71 -4.46
CA ALA A 4 -21.61 8.57 -4.59
C ALA A 4 -20.42 7.97 -3.83
N THR A 5 -20.19 6.67 -3.96
CA THR A 5 -18.85 6.13 -3.71
C THR A 5 -18.09 6.36 -5.00
N GLY A 6 -17.35 7.47 -5.06
CA GLY A 6 -16.42 7.73 -6.16
C GLY A 6 -15.59 6.48 -6.42
N HIS A 7 -15.41 6.15 -7.69
CA HIS A 7 -14.49 5.10 -8.12
C HIS A 7 -13.13 5.41 -7.51
N VAL A 8 -12.80 4.78 -6.38
CA VAL A 8 -11.44 4.84 -5.84
C VAL A 8 -10.69 3.80 -6.65
N ASP A 9 -9.75 4.25 -7.47
CA ASP A 9 -9.01 3.36 -8.34
C ASP A 9 -7.90 2.63 -7.57
N PHE A 10 -7.54 1.43 -8.03
CA PHE A 10 -6.49 0.62 -7.42
C PHE A 10 -5.17 1.40 -7.26
N GLU A 11 -4.80 2.21 -8.24
CA GLU A 11 -3.55 2.99 -8.23
C GLU A 11 -3.55 4.05 -7.11
N GLU A 12 -4.70 4.66 -6.80
CA GLU A 12 -4.80 5.61 -5.69
C GLU A 12 -4.64 4.89 -4.34
N LEU A 13 -5.32 3.76 -4.17
CA LEU A 13 -5.20 2.93 -2.96
C LEU A 13 -3.78 2.40 -2.78
N TRP A 14 -3.17 1.94 -3.87
CA TRP A 14 -1.80 1.46 -3.89
C TRP A 14 -0.81 2.57 -3.55
N SER A 15 -0.97 3.77 -4.11
CA SER A 15 -0.10 4.92 -3.81
C SER A 15 -0.08 5.24 -2.32
N VAL A 16 -1.24 5.25 -1.66
CA VAL A 16 -1.33 5.47 -0.21
C VAL A 16 -0.65 4.34 0.54
N LEU A 17 -0.98 3.07 0.23
CA LEU A 17 -0.41 1.92 0.90
C LEU A 17 1.13 1.85 0.76
N ALA A 18 1.65 2.07 -0.45
CA ALA A 18 3.07 2.05 -0.76
C ALA A 18 3.84 3.17 -0.03
N SER A 19 3.26 4.37 0.08
CA SER A 19 3.84 5.45 0.86
C SER A 19 3.93 5.08 2.34
N SER A 20 2.85 4.55 2.90
CA SER A 20 2.82 4.13 4.29
C SER A 20 3.79 3.00 4.60
N LEU A 21 3.97 2.01 3.71
CA LEU A 21 4.97 0.95 3.87
C LEU A 21 6.39 1.52 3.94
N ARG A 22 6.74 2.51 3.11
CA ARG A 22 8.03 3.19 3.18
C ARG A 22 8.23 3.93 4.50
N GLU A 23 7.18 4.59 5.01
CA GLU A 23 7.24 5.25 6.31
C GLU A 23 7.45 4.27 7.47
N ILE A 24 6.89 3.06 7.37
CA ILE A 24 7.16 1.97 8.33
C ILE A 24 8.64 1.60 8.29
N HIS A 25 9.22 1.43 7.10
CA HIS A 25 10.63 1.11 6.95
C HIS A 25 11.57 2.18 7.53
N THR A 26 11.21 3.46 7.42
CA THR A 26 11.97 4.57 8.00
C THR A 26 11.64 4.84 9.47
N LYS A 27 10.90 3.93 10.15
CA LYS A 27 10.47 4.04 11.55
C LYS A 27 9.60 5.27 11.84
N ASN A 28 8.89 5.80 10.85
CA ASN A 28 7.95 6.91 10.97
C ASN A 28 6.48 6.45 11.12
N ALA A 29 6.26 5.20 11.51
CA ALA A 29 4.93 4.58 11.57
C ALA A 29 3.98 5.20 12.60
N SER A 30 4.47 6.01 13.53
CA SER A 30 3.65 6.62 14.59
C SER A 30 2.59 7.59 14.08
N THR A 31 2.74 8.08 12.85
CA THR A 31 1.79 9.00 12.20
C THR A 31 0.74 8.28 11.35
N LEU A 32 0.90 6.96 11.15
CA LEU A 32 0.06 6.18 10.26
C LEU A 32 -1.21 5.67 10.95
N SER A 33 -2.33 5.72 10.24
CA SER A 33 -3.58 5.12 10.69
C SER A 33 -3.66 3.65 10.28
N PHE A 34 -3.70 2.76 11.28
CA PHE A 34 -3.90 1.33 11.04
C PHE A 34 -5.22 1.03 10.31
N GLU A 35 -6.31 1.73 10.68
CA GLU A 35 -7.62 1.54 10.05
C GLU A 35 -7.59 1.93 8.56
N GLU A 36 -6.89 3.01 8.22
CA GLU A 36 -6.78 3.49 6.84
C GLU A 36 -5.98 2.50 5.97
N LEU A 37 -4.82 2.07 6.46
CA LEU A 37 -3.99 1.03 5.86
C LEU A 37 -4.79 -0.25 5.57
N TYR A 38 -5.50 -0.73 6.60
CA TYR A 38 -6.34 -1.93 6.49
C TYR A 38 -7.47 -1.76 5.48
N ARG A 39 -8.19 -0.63 5.51
CA ARG A 39 -9.28 -0.34 4.57
C ARG A 39 -8.78 -0.27 3.13
N ASN A 40 -7.62 0.32 2.89
CA ASN A 40 -7.05 0.44 1.54
C ASN A 40 -6.68 -0.93 0.98
N ALA A 41 -5.96 -1.75 1.78
CA ALA A 41 -5.63 -3.12 1.39
C ALA A 41 -6.89 -3.97 1.16
N TYR A 42 -7.87 -3.90 2.06
CA TYR A 42 -9.14 -4.63 1.94
C TYR A 42 -9.92 -4.24 0.67
N ARG A 43 -9.98 -2.95 0.34
CA ARG A 43 -10.63 -2.47 -0.89
C ARG A 43 -9.94 -3.03 -2.14
N MET A 44 -8.61 -3.09 -2.17
CA MET A 44 -7.85 -3.66 -3.30
C MET A 44 -8.14 -5.16 -3.49
N VAL A 45 -8.27 -5.93 -2.41
CA VAL A 45 -8.68 -7.33 -2.47
C VAL A 45 -10.13 -7.47 -2.94
N LEU A 46 -11.05 -6.62 -2.47
CA LEU A 46 -12.43 -6.61 -2.95
C LEU A 46 -12.56 -6.29 -4.44
N MET A 47 -11.61 -5.56 -5.03
CA MET A 47 -11.53 -5.31 -6.47
C MET A 47 -11.05 -6.53 -7.28
N THR A 48 -10.82 -7.68 -6.65
CA THR A 48 -10.27 -8.89 -7.29
C THR A 48 -8.87 -8.67 -7.88
N ARG A 49 -8.07 -7.78 -7.26
CA ARG A 49 -6.68 -7.46 -7.65
C ARG A 49 -5.67 -7.90 -6.58
N GLU A 50 -5.96 -8.98 -5.87
CA GLU A 50 -5.13 -9.53 -4.81
C GLU A 50 -3.76 -10.02 -5.31
N GLU A 51 -3.68 -10.62 -6.51
CA GLU A 51 -2.42 -11.07 -7.10
C GLU A 51 -1.52 -9.86 -7.41
N GLU A 52 -2.10 -8.82 -8.02
CA GLU A 52 -1.35 -7.60 -8.32
C GLU A 52 -0.89 -6.89 -7.05
N LEU A 53 -1.74 -6.83 -6.01
CA LEU A 53 -1.34 -6.29 -4.71
C LEU A 53 -0.14 -7.06 -4.15
N TYR A 54 -0.17 -8.39 -4.20
CA TYR A 54 0.92 -9.24 -3.71
C TYR A 54 2.22 -8.96 -4.47
N ASP A 55 2.17 -8.94 -5.80
CA ASP A 55 3.35 -8.72 -6.64
C ASP A 55 3.94 -7.32 -6.45
N ARG A 56 3.08 -6.28 -6.31
CA ARG A 56 3.50 -4.90 -6.07
C ARG A 56 4.18 -4.75 -4.70
N VAL A 57 3.66 -5.38 -3.65
CA VAL A 57 4.30 -5.40 -2.32
C VAL A 57 5.64 -6.12 -2.38
N LYS A 58 5.69 -7.30 -3.00
CA LYS A 58 6.93 -8.07 -3.15
C LYS A 58 8.01 -7.25 -3.86
N GLN A 59 7.67 -6.56 -4.95
CA GLN A 59 8.60 -5.70 -5.66
C GLN A 59 9.06 -4.52 -4.80
N LEU A 60 8.13 -3.86 -4.09
CA LEU A 60 8.45 -2.73 -3.21
C LEU A 60 9.44 -3.14 -2.11
N GLU A 61 9.23 -4.29 -1.47
CA GLU A 61 10.14 -4.84 -0.46
C GLU A 61 11.51 -5.19 -1.06
N GLN A 62 11.52 -5.81 -2.23
CA GLN A 62 12.76 -6.14 -2.93
C GLN A 62 13.58 -4.87 -3.24
N ASP A 63 12.93 -3.85 -3.82
CA ASP A 63 13.57 -2.58 -4.16
C ASP A 63 14.12 -1.90 -2.90
N TRP A 64 13.31 -1.83 -1.83
CA TRP A 64 13.74 -1.26 -0.55
C TRP A 64 14.98 -1.98 0.03
N LEU A 65 14.97 -3.31 0.03
CA LEU A 65 16.07 -4.10 0.55
C LEU A 65 17.34 -3.93 -0.29
N CYS A 66 17.22 -3.90 -1.63
CA CYS A 66 18.35 -3.73 -2.52
C CYS A 66 18.94 -2.31 -2.45
N ASP A 67 18.09 -1.29 -2.50
CA ASP A 67 18.51 0.09 -2.69
C ASP A 67 18.85 0.79 -1.37
N GLU A 68 18.13 0.48 -0.29
CA GLU A 68 18.28 1.20 0.98
C GLU A 68 19.00 0.40 2.06
N VAL A 69 18.75 -0.91 2.16
CA VAL A 69 19.34 -1.75 3.21
C VAL A 69 20.68 -2.35 2.79
N GLN A 70 20.74 -2.93 1.59
CA GLN A 70 21.91 -3.63 1.08
C GLN A 70 22.81 -2.72 0.21
N LYS A 71 22.86 -1.42 0.50
CA LYS A 71 23.77 -0.47 -0.18
C LYS A 71 25.18 -1.06 -0.21
N ARG A 72 25.62 -1.51 -1.39
CA ARG A 72 27.00 -1.87 -1.67
C ARG A 72 27.80 -0.62 -1.99
#